data_AF-A0A1M6J1P1-F1
#
_entry.id   AF-A0A1M6J1P1-F1
#
_cell.length_a   1.000
_cell.length_b   1.000
_cell.length_c   1.000
_cell.angle_alpha   90.00
_cell.angle_beta   90.00
_cell.angle_gamma   90.00
#
_symmetry.space_group_name_H-M   'P 1'
#
loop_
_entity.id
_entity.type
_entity.pdbx_description
1 polymer ?
#
loop_
_entity_poly.entity_id
_entity_poly.type
_entity_poly.pdbx_seq_one_letter_code
_entity_poly.pdbx_strand_id
1 'polypeptide(L)'
;MKTCLIAWKDRRSTAMHGAIQGWSLGLALLAGAAVFVPGVARADDWGCQVILCLSNPGGPEQYSECVPPIERLWRALRHGDPFPTCDFGAGGSKGTSATNTFASGGYCREDLLYWGGPEQSELLCRAFGAIDVDIDNQLYTRVWWDEGGAGATVTEFYGAGSTQVPYDPTQSATLFLQQMEQDSGSDGGH
;
A
#
# COMPACT_ATOMS: atom_id res chain seq x y z
N MET A 1 73.63 4.46 -7.34
CA MET A 1 74.99 4.21 -6.80
C MET A 1 75.22 5.17 -5.64
N LYS A 2 75.69 4.68 -4.47
CA LYS A 2 75.99 5.48 -3.25
C LYS A 2 74.74 6.16 -2.63
N THR A 3 74.57 6.43 -1.33
CA THR A 3 75.27 6.11 -0.06
C THR A 3 74.25 6.32 1.08
N CYS A 4 74.34 5.76 2.30
CA CYS A 4 75.33 4.87 2.94
C CYS A 4 74.64 4.02 4.04
N LEU A 5 75.36 3.06 4.63
CA LEU A 5 75.08 2.50 5.96
C LEU A 5 76.19 2.95 6.92
N ILE A 6 75.84 3.34 8.15
CA ILE A 6 76.79 3.51 9.25
C ILE A 6 76.22 2.75 10.45
N ALA A 7 77.00 1.79 10.96
CA ALA A 7 76.67 0.96 12.11
C ALA A 7 77.13 1.61 13.43
N TRP A 8 77.38 0.78 14.45
CA TRP A 8 77.91 1.11 15.79
C TRP A 8 76.83 1.54 16.81
N LYS A 9 76.75 0.98 18.04
CA LYS A 9 77.61 -0.03 18.69
C LYS A 9 76.92 -0.70 19.88
N ASP A 10 77.02 -2.02 19.96
CA ASP A 10 76.65 -2.80 21.15
C ASP A 10 77.47 -2.40 22.40
N ARG A 11 76.81 -2.39 23.55
CA ARG A 11 77.46 -2.42 24.87
C ARG A 11 76.75 -3.46 25.75
N ARG A 12 77.43 -4.58 25.97
CA ARG A 12 77.01 -5.62 26.93
C ARG A 12 76.97 -5.07 28.36
N SER A 13 76.05 -5.59 29.16
CA SER A 13 76.39 -5.99 30.53
C SER A 13 75.65 -7.28 30.89
N THR A 14 76.33 -8.13 31.65
CA THR A 14 75.89 -9.47 32.08
C THR A 14 75.15 -9.41 33.41
N ALA A 15 74.20 -10.33 33.66
CA ALA A 15 74.42 -11.47 34.56
C ALA A 15 73.11 -12.12 35.10
N MET A 16 73.31 -13.34 35.62
CA MET A 16 72.46 -14.09 36.57
C MET A 16 71.29 -14.92 36.02
N HIS A 17 71.49 -16.25 36.09
CA HIS A 17 70.50 -17.30 35.85
C HIS A 17 69.52 -17.43 37.03
N GLY A 18 68.30 -17.90 36.79
CA GLY A 18 67.42 -18.31 37.89
C GLY A 18 65.97 -18.69 37.56
N ALA A 19 65.76 -19.94 37.15
CA ALA A 19 64.62 -20.79 37.55
C ALA A 19 63.15 -20.51 37.09
N ILE A 20 62.62 -21.52 36.38
CA ILE A 20 61.33 -22.22 36.66
C ILE A 20 60.01 -21.46 36.37
N GLN A 21 59.52 -21.64 35.13
CA GLN A 21 58.31 -22.41 34.80
C GLN A 21 56.99 -22.14 35.56
N GLY A 22 56.07 -21.43 34.87
CA GLY A 22 54.68 -21.87 34.70
C GLY A 22 53.60 -21.43 35.70
N TRP A 23 52.88 -20.35 35.37
CA TRP A 23 51.40 -20.32 35.34
C TRP A 23 50.86 -18.92 34.96
N SER A 24 49.91 -18.89 34.01
CA SER A 24 48.61 -18.16 34.06
C SER A 24 48.18 -17.64 32.68
N LEU A 25 46.89 -17.83 32.39
CA LEU A 25 46.24 -17.52 31.11
C LEU A 25 45.76 -16.07 31.04
N GLY A 26 45.52 -15.59 29.81
CA GLY A 26 44.38 -14.73 29.53
C GLY A 26 44.63 -13.23 29.43
N LEU A 27 45.30 -12.77 28.37
CA LEU A 27 45.14 -11.39 27.91
C LEU A 27 43.81 -11.23 27.16
N ALA A 28 42.71 -11.19 27.90
CA ALA A 28 41.40 -10.84 27.35
C ALA A 28 41.23 -9.32 27.36
N LEU A 29 41.00 -8.73 26.17
CA LEU A 29 40.19 -7.51 25.90
C LEU A 29 40.51 -6.98 24.49
N LEU A 30 39.84 -7.52 23.47
CA LEU A 30 39.54 -6.80 22.23
C LEU A 30 38.03 -6.61 22.18
N ALA A 31 37.57 -5.46 22.66
CA ALA A 31 36.15 -5.09 22.62
C ALA A 31 35.75 -4.81 21.16
N GLY A 32 35.07 -5.78 20.54
CA GLY A 32 34.53 -5.63 19.20
C GLY A 32 33.38 -4.63 19.18
N ALA A 33 33.67 -3.36 18.86
CA ALA A 33 32.67 -2.36 18.56
C ALA A 33 32.04 -2.64 17.18
N ALA A 34 31.13 -3.62 17.13
CA ALA A 34 30.26 -3.80 15.98
C ALA A 34 29.31 -2.60 15.91
N VAL A 35 29.61 -1.67 15.00
CA VAL A 35 28.73 -0.53 14.74
C VAL A 35 27.50 -1.04 13.99
N PHE A 36 26.49 -1.46 14.75
CA PHE A 36 25.15 -1.70 14.20
C PHE A 36 24.59 -0.36 13.72
N VAL A 37 24.86 -0.02 12.47
CA VAL A 37 24.10 1.01 11.76
C VAL A 37 22.69 0.46 11.65
N PRO A 38 21.66 1.06 12.30
CA PRO A 38 20.29 0.64 12.08
C PRO A 38 19.98 0.89 10.61
N GLY A 39 19.74 -0.19 9.86
CA GLY A 39 19.23 -0.08 8.51
C GLY A 39 17.92 0.69 8.57
N VAL A 40 17.86 1.86 7.93
CA VAL A 40 16.63 2.63 7.84
C VAL A 40 15.67 1.78 7.00
N ALA A 41 14.73 1.11 7.66
CA ALA A 41 13.68 0.37 6.99
C ALA A 41 12.79 1.38 6.28
N ARG A 42 13.14 1.69 5.03
CA ARG A 42 12.25 2.45 4.15
C ARG A 42 11.12 1.51 3.77
N ALA A 43 9.95 1.74 4.34
CA ALA A 43 8.70 1.28 3.73
C ALA A 43 8.70 1.74 2.27
N ASP A 44 8.22 0.91 1.33
CA ASP A 44 8.10 1.37 -0.04
C ASP A 44 6.96 2.38 -0.11
N ASP A 45 7.27 3.63 -0.48
CA ASP A 45 6.30 4.73 -0.59
C ASP A 45 5.19 4.46 -1.64
N TRP A 46 5.23 3.31 -2.31
CA TRP A 46 4.22 2.84 -3.26
C TRP A 46 2.80 2.83 -2.69
N GLY A 47 2.60 2.41 -1.43
CA GLY A 47 1.27 2.47 -0.81
C GLY A 47 0.74 3.91 -0.70
N CYS A 48 1.64 4.86 -0.39
CA CYS A 48 1.31 6.28 -0.33
C CYS A 48 1.05 6.88 -1.73
N GLN A 49 1.82 6.47 -2.73
CA GLN A 49 1.56 6.81 -4.15
C GLN A 49 0.19 6.31 -4.61
N VAL A 50 -0.16 5.06 -4.27
CA VAL A 50 -1.46 4.48 -4.58
C VAL A 50 -2.61 5.29 -3.97
N ILE A 51 -2.54 5.62 -2.68
CA ILE A 51 -3.59 6.41 -2.02
C ILE A 51 -3.71 7.81 -2.64
N LEU A 52 -2.58 8.47 -2.92
CA LEU A 52 -2.56 9.78 -3.60
C LEU A 52 -3.22 9.72 -4.99
N CYS A 53 -2.93 8.68 -5.76
CA CYS A 53 -3.49 8.51 -7.10
C CYS A 53 -4.98 8.14 -7.08
N LEU A 54 -5.41 7.24 -6.18
CA LEU A 54 -6.84 6.93 -5.96
C LEU A 54 -7.66 8.12 -5.47
N SER A 55 -7.02 9.08 -4.80
CA SER A 55 -7.65 10.34 -4.37
C SER A 55 -7.97 11.30 -5.53
N ASN A 56 -7.51 11.02 -6.76
CA ASN A 56 -7.67 11.94 -7.87
C ASN A 56 -9.12 11.95 -8.44
N PRO A 57 -9.84 13.08 -8.44
CA PRO A 57 -11.24 13.14 -8.88
C PRO A 57 -11.48 12.72 -10.34
N GLY A 58 -10.49 12.90 -11.22
CA GLY A 58 -10.59 12.51 -12.64
C GLY A 58 -10.17 11.07 -12.95
N GLY A 59 -9.98 10.25 -11.92
CA GLY A 59 -9.65 8.83 -12.05
C GLY A 59 -8.21 8.50 -11.66
N PRO A 60 -7.95 7.25 -11.21
CA PRO A 60 -6.69 6.88 -10.59
C PRO A 60 -5.48 6.92 -11.54
N GLU A 61 -5.72 6.82 -12.85
CA GLU A 61 -4.68 6.79 -13.89
C GLU A 61 -4.66 8.05 -14.78
N GLN A 62 -5.38 9.12 -14.41
CA GLN A 62 -5.44 10.37 -15.22
C GLN A 62 -4.06 11.01 -15.46
N TYR A 63 -3.16 10.89 -14.49
CA TYR A 63 -1.79 11.38 -14.58
C TYR A 63 -0.83 10.24 -14.87
N SER A 64 0.13 10.46 -15.78
CA SER A 64 1.13 9.48 -16.22
C SER A 64 1.93 8.86 -15.07
N GLU A 65 2.21 9.63 -14.04
CA GLU A 65 2.93 9.27 -12.83
C GLU A 65 2.14 8.25 -11.98
N CYS A 66 0.82 8.23 -12.12
CA CYS A 66 -0.07 7.32 -11.42
C CYS A 66 -0.32 5.99 -12.15
N VAL A 67 -0.07 5.90 -13.46
CA VAL A 67 -0.24 4.65 -14.21
C VAL A 67 0.60 3.50 -13.63
N PRO A 68 1.93 3.62 -13.41
CA PRO A 68 2.72 2.51 -12.86
C PRO A 68 2.32 2.03 -11.44
N PRO A 69 2.10 2.91 -10.42
CA PRO A 69 1.71 2.45 -9.10
C PRO A 69 0.30 1.84 -9.07
N ILE A 70 -0.63 2.34 -9.90
CA ILE A 70 -2.00 1.83 -9.97
C ILE A 70 -2.10 0.53 -10.80
N GLU A 71 -1.38 0.39 -11.91
CA GLU A 71 -1.25 -0.92 -12.57
C GLU A 71 -0.66 -2.00 -11.65
N ARG A 72 0.29 -1.62 -10.77
CA ARG A 72 0.82 -2.50 -9.71
C ARG A 72 -0.27 -2.88 -8.71
N LEU A 73 -1.15 -1.95 -8.33
CA LEU A 73 -2.29 -2.22 -7.47
C LEU A 73 -3.27 -3.21 -8.11
N TRP A 74 -3.74 -2.95 -9.34
CA TRP A 74 -4.68 -3.86 -10.02
C TRP A 74 -4.10 -5.25 -10.21
N ARG A 75 -2.78 -5.36 -10.44
CA ARG A 75 -2.10 -6.65 -10.49
C ARG A 75 -2.15 -7.35 -9.13
N ALA A 76 -1.79 -6.65 -8.05
CA ALA A 76 -1.78 -7.21 -6.69
C ALA A 76 -3.19 -7.68 -6.26
N LEU A 77 -4.21 -6.82 -6.36
CA LEU A 77 -5.58 -7.14 -5.94
C LEU A 77 -6.17 -8.34 -6.71
N ARG A 78 -5.87 -8.48 -8.01
CA ARG A 78 -6.29 -9.65 -8.80
C ARG A 78 -5.59 -10.97 -8.41
N HIS A 79 -4.44 -10.91 -7.75
CA HIS A 79 -3.79 -12.10 -7.17
C HIS A 79 -4.28 -12.40 -5.74
N GLY A 80 -5.16 -11.56 -5.18
CA GLY A 80 -5.61 -11.67 -3.79
C GLY A 80 -4.61 -11.11 -2.77
N ASP A 81 -3.61 -10.34 -3.23
CA ASP A 81 -2.70 -9.63 -2.32
C ASP A 81 -3.46 -8.57 -1.49
N PRO A 82 -3.05 -8.31 -0.24
CA PRO A 82 -3.65 -7.26 0.57
C PRO A 82 -3.43 -5.88 -0.04
N PHE A 83 -4.36 -4.96 0.23
CA PHE A 83 -4.21 -3.55 -0.14
C PHE A 83 -2.93 -2.95 0.47
N PRO A 84 -2.15 -2.14 -0.28
CA PRO A 84 -0.86 -1.66 0.19
C PRO A 84 -0.95 -0.69 1.37
N THR A 85 -0.06 -0.87 2.34
CA THR A 85 0.05 0.02 3.51
C THR A 85 0.82 1.30 3.18
N CYS A 86 0.36 2.44 3.69
CA CYS A 86 1.11 3.69 3.72
C CYS A 86 1.37 4.10 5.18
N ASP A 87 2.62 4.46 5.50
CA ASP A 87 2.95 5.17 6.74
C ASP A 87 3.12 6.67 6.41
N PHE A 88 2.11 7.47 6.77
CA PHE A 88 2.13 8.92 6.56
C PHE A 88 3.10 9.67 7.50
N GLY A 89 3.75 8.96 8.44
CA GLY A 89 4.81 9.48 9.29
C GLY A 89 4.36 10.53 10.32
N ALA A 90 5.35 11.09 11.03
CA ALA A 90 5.13 12.10 12.06
C ALA A 90 4.72 13.45 11.43
N GLY A 91 3.41 13.67 11.28
CA GLY A 91 2.82 14.84 10.62
C GLY A 91 1.81 14.50 9.54
N GLY A 92 1.67 13.21 9.20
CA GLY A 92 0.62 12.72 8.30
C GLY A 92 -0.80 12.96 8.81
N SER A 93 -1.74 13.11 7.88
CA SER A 93 -3.17 13.21 8.15
C SER A 93 -3.68 11.98 8.90
N LYS A 94 -3.98 12.17 10.19
CA LYS A 94 -4.56 11.11 11.03
C LYS A 94 -5.97 10.84 10.53
N GLY A 95 -6.23 9.59 10.14
CA GLY A 95 -7.51 9.22 9.54
C GLY A 95 -7.54 9.30 8.02
N THR A 96 -6.39 9.50 7.35
CA THR A 96 -6.26 9.13 5.94
C THR A 96 -6.04 7.63 5.83
N SER A 97 -6.86 6.95 5.03
CA SER A 97 -6.82 5.50 4.82
C SER A 97 -7.43 5.14 3.48
N ALA A 98 -7.14 3.94 2.97
CA ALA A 98 -7.86 3.38 1.84
C ALA A 98 -8.19 1.91 2.10
N THR A 99 -9.41 1.48 1.75
CA THR A 99 -9.92 0.14 2.02
C THR A 99 -10.54 -0.45 0.75
N ASN A 100 -10.03 -1.60 0.31
CA ASN A 100 -10.64 -2.37 -0.78
C ASN A 100 -11.72 -3.32 -0.26
N THR A 101 -12.92 -3.22 -0.81
CA THR A 101 -14.07 -4.11 -0.54
C THR A 101 -14.44 -4.82 -1.84
N PHE A 102 -14.55 -6.15 -1.83
CA PHE A 102 -15.02 -6.90 -3.01
C PHE A 102 -16.50 -6.61 -3.26
N ALA A 103 -16.83 -6.40 -4.54
CA ALA A 103 -18.18 -6.06 -4.94
C ALA A 103 -19.05 -7.32 -5.12
N SER A 104 -20.36 -7.15 -4.96
CA SER A 104 -21.37 -8.21 -5.12
C SER A 104 -22.74 -7.57 -5.32
N GLY A 105 -23.79 -8.36 -5.55
CA GLY A 105 -25.16 -7.81 -5.50
C GLY A 105 -25.45 -7.04 -4.19
N GLY A 106 -24.88 -7.47 -3.07
CA GLY A 106 -25.03 -6.81 -1.76
C GLY A 106 -24.04 -5.67 -1.47
N TYR A 107 -23.17 -5.29 -2.41
CA TYR A 107 -22.29 -4.12 -2.31
C TYR A 107 -21.89 -3.68 -3.74
N CYS A 108 -22.60 -2.72 -4.31
CA CYS A 108 -22.41 -2.27 -5.69
C CYS A 108 -22.87 -0.82 -5.90
N ARG A 109 -22.46 -0.21 -7.02
CA ARG A 109 -23.07 1.01 -7.57
C ARG A 109 -24.31 0.67 -8.38
N GLU A 110 -25.35 1.48 -8.30
CA GLU A 110 -26.66 1.18 -8.90
C GLU A 110 -26.61 0.93 -10.41
N ASP A 111 -25.81 1.70 -11.16
CA ASP A 111 -25.65 1.52 -12.60
C ASP A 111 -24.65 0.42 -13.01
N LEU A 112 -23.99 -0.22 -12.03
CA LEU A 112 -23.14 -1.40 -12.21
C LEU A 112 -23.84 -2.71 -11.80
N LEU A 113 -25.06 -2.63 -11.24
CA LEU A 113 -25.90 -3.79 -10.95
C LEU A 113 -26.50 -4.34 -12.24
N TYR A 114 -26.54 -5.67 -12.37
CA TYR A 114 -27.19 -6.35 -13.50
C TYR A 114 -27.70 -7.74 -13.12
N TRP A 115 -28.73 -8.20 -13.83
CA TRP A 115 -29.24 -9.56 -13.70
C TRP A 115 -28.35 -10.56 -14.44
N GLY A 116 -27.91 -11.59 -13.73
CA GLY A 116 -26.99 -12.62 -14.20
C GLY A 116 -27.17 -13.96 -13.48
N GLY A 117 -26.10 -14.75 -13.45
CA GLY A 117 -26.13 -16.12 -12.95
C GLY A 117 -26.76 -17.12 -13.94
N PRO A 118 -26.85 -18.42 -13.59
CA PRO A 118 -27.26 -19.48 -14.52
C PRO A 118 -28.68 -19.31 -15.09
N GLU A 119 -29.56 -18.62 -14.36
CA GLU A 119 -30.98 -18.45 -14.68
C GLU A 119 -31.39 -16.97 -14.88
N GLN A 120 -30.42 -16.04 -14.98
CA GLN A 120 -30.66 -14.58 -15.00
C GLN A 120 -31.45 -14.07 -13.77
N SER A 121 -31.36 -14.79 -12.64
CA SER A 121 -32.12 -14.56 -11.40
C SER A 121 -31.27 -14.07 -10.23
N GLU A 122 -29.96 -13.88 -10.43
CA GLU A 122 -29.05 -13.33 -9.43
C GLU A 122 -28.68 -11.89 -9.80
N LEU A 123 -28.72 -10.99 -8.81
CA LEU A 123 -28.26 -9.62 -8.99
C LEU A 123 -26.75 -9.56 -8.74
N LEU A 124 -25.97 -9.24 -9.77
CA LEU A 124 -24.52 -9.20 -9.76
C LEU A 124 -24.00 -7.77 -9.89
N CYS A 125 -22.78 -7.53 -9.44
CA CYS A 125 -22.06 -6.28 -9.68
C CYS A 125 -21.06 -6.46 -10.83
N ARG A 126 -20.94 -5.44 -11.70
CA ARG A 126 -19.99 -5.48 -12.83
C ARG A 126 -18.55 -5.15 -12.42
N ALA A 127 -18.36 -4.31 -11.40
CA ALA A 127 -17.04 -4.09 -10.82
C ALA A 127 -16.60 -5.31 -10.01
N PHE A 128 -15.29 -5.52 -9.88
CA PHE A 128 -14.70 -6.56 -9.03
C PHE A 128 -14.62 -6.11 -7.56
N GLY A 129 -14.47 -4.81 -7.33
CA GLY A 129 -14.44 -4.20 -6.00
C GLY A 129 -14.60 -2.69 -6.04
N ALA A 130 -14.71 -2.08 -4.86
CA ALA A 130 -14.55 -0.66 -4.65
C ALA A 130 -13.40 -0.40 -3.68
N ILE A 131 -12.66 0.69 -3.91
CA ILE A 131 -11.69 1.22 -2.94
C ILE A 131 -12.22 2.56 -2.43
N ASP A 132 -12.56 2.59 -1.15
CA ASP A 132 -12.92 3.82 -0.45
C ASP A 132 -11.63 4.45 0.09
N VAL A 133 -11.36 5.70 -0.28
CA VAL A 133 -10.27 6.52 0.27
C VAL A 133 -10.87 7.57 1.19
N ASP A 134 -10.49 7.52 2.46
CA ASP A 134 -10.79 8.55 3.45
C ASP A 134 -9.64 9.53 3.56
N ILE A 135 -9.94 10.82 3.75
CA ILE A 135 -9.00 11.85 4.17
C ILE A 135 -9.56 12.49 5.44
N ASP A 136 -8.75 12.60 6.50
CA ASP A 136 -9.15 13.12 7.81
C ASP A 136 -10.47 12.50 8.34
N ASN A 137 -10.60 11.17 8.18
CA ASN A 137 -11.78 10.37 8.53
C ASN A 137 -13.08 10.72 7.76
N GLN A 138 -12.99 11.32 6.56
CA GLN A 138 -14.12 11.57 5.67
C GLN A 138 -13.89 10.91 4.30
N LEU A 139 -14.90 10.22 3.78
CA LEU A 139 -14.87 9.63 2.44
C LEU A 139 -14.57 10.72 1.41
N TYR A 140 -13.48 10.55 0.66
CA TYR A 140 -12.97 11.53 -0.30
C TYR A 140 -13.14 11.06 -1.74
N THR A 141 -12.82 9.80 -2.02
CA THR A 141 -13.12 9.11 -3.29
C THR A 141 -13.57 7.68 -3.04
N ARG A 142 -14.45 7.17 -3.91
CA ARG A 142 -14.72 5.74 -4.08
C ARG A 142 -14.36 5.34 -5.51
N VAL A 143 -13.48 4.36 -5.66
CA VAL A 143 -13.03 3.87 -6.97
C VAL A 143 -13.53 2.44 -7.18
N TRP A 144 -14.57 2.27 -7.98
CA TRP A 144 -14.99 0.96 -8.49
C TRP A 144 -14.02 0.51 -9.58
N TRP A 145 -13.51 -0.72 -9.49
CA TRP A 145 -12.43 -1.20 -10.36
C TRP A 145 -12.75 -2.54 -11.05
N ASP A 146 -12.07 -2.76 -12.18
CA ASP A 146 -12.33 -3.80 -13.17
C ASP A 146 -13.79 -3.81 -13.70
N GLU A 147 -14.35 -2.63 -14.00
CA GLU A 147 -15.69 -2.49 -14.59
C GLU A 147 -15.73 -3.03 -16.02
N GLY A 148 -16.24 -4.24 -16.21
CA GLY A 148 -16.41 -4.83 -17.55
C GLY A 148 -15.09 -5.22 -18.24
N GLY A 149 -13.94 -5.12 -17.56
CA GLY A 149 -12.64 -5.48 -18.08
C GLY A 149 -11.48 -4.99 -17.20
N ALA A 150 -10.29 -5.53 -17.43
CA ALA A 150 -9.11 -5.20 -16.63
C ALA A 150 -8.71 -3.72 -16.77
N GLY A 151 -8.61 -2.99 -15.65
CA GLY A 151 -8.17 -1.59 -15.59
C GLY A 151 -9.24 -0.54 -15.87
N ALA A 152 -10.47 -0.94 -16.21
CA ALA A 152 -11.60 -0.01 -16.29
C ALA A 152 -12.04 0.39 -14.88
N THR A 153 -12.23 1.69 -14.64
CA THR A 153 -12.60 2.23 -13.32
C THR A 153 -13.69 3.29 -13.40
N VAL A 154 -14.55 3.32 -12.39
CA VAL A 154 -15.49 4.42 -12.13
C VAL A 154 -15.05 5.10 -10.84
N THR A 155 -14.76 6.40 -10.90
CA THR A 155 -14.37 7.21 -9.74
C THR A 155 -15.50 8.12 -9.32
N GLU A 156 -15.94 7.98 -8.08
CA GLU A 156 -16.84 8.88 -7.38
C GLU A 156 -16.01 9.80 -6.49
N PHE A 157 -16.27 11.10 -6.55
CA PHE A 157 -15.55 12.11 -5.77
C PHE A 157 -16.48 12.81 -4.79
N TYR A 158 -16.07 12.88 -3.53
CA TYR A 158 -16.85 13.40 -2.39
C TYR A 158 -16.18 14.59 -1.68
N GLY A 159 -14.98 14.98 -2.12
CA GLY A 159 -14.26 16.11 -1.57
C GLY A 159 -14.86 17.48 -1.88
N ALA A 160 -14.21 18.53 -1.37
CA ALA A 160 -14.68 19.90 -1.48
C ALA A 160 -14.95 20.33 -2.94
N GLY A 161 -16.14 20.87 -3.19
CA GLY A 161 -16.59 21.29 -4.53
C GLY A 161 -17.34 20.20 -5.31
N SER A 162 -17.43 18.96 -4.81
CA SER A 162 -18.30 17.95 -5.40
C SER A 162 -19.79 18.24 -5.14
N THR A 163 -20.64 17.83 -6.07
CA THR A 163 -22.10 17.75 -5.91
C THR A 163 -22.59 16.31 -5.66
N GLN A 164 -21.69 15.34 -5.63
CA GLN A 164 -22.02 13.94 -5.37
C GLN A 164 -22.43 13.75 -3.91
N VAL A 165 -23.58 13.10 -3.68
CA VAL A 165 -24.06 12.77 -2.33
C VAL A 165 -23.51 11.39 -1.94
N PRO A 166 -22.83 11.25 -0.78
CA PRO A 166 -22.42 9.94 -0.25
C PRO A 166 -23.61 9.01 -0.06
N TYR A 167 -23.45 7.76 -0.50
CA TYR A 167 -24.43 6.70 -0.33
C TYR A 167 -23.76 5.40 0.14
N ASP A 168 -24.59 4.51 0.69
CA ASP A 168 -24.21 3.19 1.19
C ASP A 168 -24.44 2.12 0.08
N PRO A 169 -23.37 1.52 -0.50
CA PRO A 169 -23.52 0.54 -1.57
C PRO A 169 -24.21 -0.76 -1.16
N THR A 170 -24.42 -1.01 0.14
CA THR A 170 -25.20 -2.17 0.61
C THR A 170 -26.69 -1.99 0.40
N GLN A 171 -27.17 -0.76 0.17
CA GLN A 171 -28.58 -0.45 -0.03
C GLN A 171 -28.99 -0.43 -1.51
N SER A 172 -28.03 -0.30 -2.42
CA SER A 172 -28.26 -0.14 -3.87
C SER A 172 -29.05 -1.27 -4.53
N ALA A 173 -28.91 -2.51 -4.08
CA ALA A 173 -29.76 -3.62 -4.57
C ALA A 173 -31.24 -3.41 -4.24
N THR A 174 -31.55 -2.98 -3.02
CA THR A 174 -32.92 -2.72 -2.58
C THR A 174 -33.55 -1.58 -3.38
N LEU A 175 -32.78 -0.50 -3.60
CA LEU A 175 -33.21 0.67 -4.38
C LEU A 175 -33.42 0.31 -5.86
N PHE A 176 -32.51 -0.46 -6.46
CA PHE A 176 -32.63 -0.96 -7.83
C PHE A 176 -33.90 -1.80 -8.05
N LEU A 177 -34.20 -2.71 -7.11
CA LEU A 177 -35.44 -3.52 -7.17
C LEU A 177 -36.69 -2.64 -7.05
N GLN A 178 -36.71 -1.69 -6.11
CA GLN A 178 -37.83 -0.76 -5.92
C GLN A 178 -38.10 0.12 -7.14
N GLN A 179 -37.06 0.52 -7.88
CA GLN A 179 -37.23 1.30 -9.11
C GLN A 179 -37.89 0.47 -10.22
N MET A 180 -37.45 -0.78 -10.44
CA MET A 180 -38.06 -1.65 -11.44
C MET A 180 -39.54 -2.00 -11.15
N GLU A 181 -39.92 -2.11 -9.87
CA GLU A 181 -41.33 -2.29 -9.48
C GLU A 181 -42.19 -1.06 -9.84
N GLN A 182 -41.64 0.15 -9.69
CA GLN A 182 -42.33 1.40 -10.06
C GLN A 182 -42.45 1.58 -11.58
N ASP A 183 -41.38 1.26 -12.32
CA ASP A 183 -41.36 1.36 -13.77
C ASP A 183 -42.32 0.36 -14.41
N SER A 184 -42.35 -0.88 -13.92
CA SER A 184 -43.29 -1.91 -14.40
C SER A 184 -44.75 -1.66 -13.99
N GLY A 185 -44.98 -0.96 -12.86
CA GLY A 185 -46.31 -0.49 -12.47
C GLY A 185 -46.88 0.65 -13.32
N SER A 186 -46.04 1.45 -14.00
CA SER A 186 -46.48 2.59 -14.81
C SER A 186 -47.01 2.21 -16.19
N ASP A 187 -46.55 1.11 -16.78
CA ASP A 187 -46.88 0.72 -18.17
C ASP A 187 -48.26 0.03 -18.30
N GLY A 188 -48.87 -0.37 -17.18
CA GLY A 188 -50.16 -1.09 -17.14
C GLY A 188 -51.43 -0.23 -17.30
N GLY A 189 -51.31 1.03 -17.72
CA GLY A 189 -52.38 2.04 -17.64
C GLY A 189 -52.71 2.80 -18.93
N HIS A 190 -53.10 2.09 -20.00
CA HIS A 190 -53.69 2.65 -21.22
C HIS A 190 -54.87 1.82 -21.74
#